data_AF-A0A7K1YVE8-F1
#
_entry.id   AF-A0A7K1YVE8-F1
#
_cell.length_a   1.000
_cell.length_b   1.000
_cell.length_c   1.000
_cell.angle_alpha   90.00
_cell.angle_beta   90.00
_cell.angle_gamma   90.00
#
_symmetry.space_group_name_H-M   'P 1'
#
loop_
_entity.id
_entity.type
_entity.pdbx_description
1 polymer ?
#
loop_
_entity_poly.entity_id
_entity_poly.type
_entity_poly.pdbx_seq_one_letter_code
_entity_poly.pdbx_strand_id
1 'polypeptide(L)' 'MDGGFFGLLRKRFASGMARPMLRVPGGLTVTYGEMDARSALAAAWLGSQGVAAGDRVVVQIP' A
#
# COMPACT_ATOMS: atom_id res chain seq x y z
N MET A 1 8.48 -15.06 9.90
CA MET A 1 7.70 -15.02 8.66
C MET A 1 8.16 -13.81 7.88
N ASP A 2 8.92 -14.04 6.82
CA ASP A 2 9.66 -12.99 6.12
C ASP A 2 8.70 -12.13 5.27
N GLY A 3 8.16 -11.07 5.87
CA GLY A 3 7.65 -9.84 5.24
C GLY A 3 6.47 -9.91 4.25
N GLY A 4 6.11 -11.09 3.72
CA GLY A 4 5.18 -11.21 2.59
C GLY A 4 5.59 -10.35 1.38
N PHE A 5 4.70 -10.24 0.40
CA PHE A 5 4.93 -9.40 -0.77
C PHE A 5 5.17 -7.93 -0.40
N PHE A 6 4.41 -7.38 0.56
CA PHE A 6 4.55 -5.99 0.98
C PHE A 6 5.91 -5.67 1.61
N GLY A 7 6.44 -6.56 2.46
CA GLY A 7 7.78 -6.42 3.03
C GLY A 7 8.87 -6.49 1.96
N LEU A 8 8.70 -7.33 0.94
CA LEU A 8 9.60 -7.39 -0.22
C LEU A 8 9.61 -6.06 -1.00
N LEU A 9 8.42 -5.48 -1.25
CA LEU A 9 8.30 -4.18 -1.92
C LEU A 9 8.98 -3.07 -1.10
N ARG A 10 8.70 -2.98 0.21
CA ARG A 10 9.33 -1.97 1.08
C ARG A 10 10.84 -2.08 1.08
N LYS A 11 11.39 -3.30 1.16
CA LYS A 11 12.84 -3.52 1.08
C LYS A 11 13.42 -3.09 -0.26
N ARG A 12 12.75 -3.44 -1.37
CA ARG A 12 13.21 -3.15 -2.74
C ARG A 12 13.21 -1.66 -3.06
N PHE A 13 12.23 -0.92 -2.53
CA PHE A 13 11.99 0.49 -2.87
C PHE A 13 12.40 1.48 -1.78
N ALA A 14 13.00 1.02 -0.68
CA ALA A 14 13.45 1.87 0.44
C ALA A 14 14.31 3.07 -0.01
N SER A 15 15.19 2.90 -1.00
CA SER A 15 16.05 3.97 -1.54
C SER A 15 15.37 4.85 -2.59
N GLY A 16 14.14 4.53 -2.99
CA GLY A 16 13.42 5.12 -4.12
C GLY A 16 12.07 5.71 -3.76
N MET A 17 11.81 6.04 -2.49
CA MET A 17 10.48 6.44 -2.02
C MET A 17 9.93 7.70 -2.72
N ALA A 18 10.79 8.62 -3.16
CA ALA A 18 10.38 9.81 -3.92
C ALA A 18 10.13 9.54 -5.42
N ARG A 19 10.38 8.33 -5.92
CA ARG A 19 10.20 8.02 -7.35
C ARG A 19 8.71 7.87 -7.68
N PRO A 20 8.28 8.28 -8.88
CA PRO A 20 6.94 7.98 -9.38
C PRO A 20 6.63 6.48 -9.35
N MET A 21 5.46 6.12 -8.80
CA MET A 21 4.94 4.75 -8.78
C MET A 21 3.69 4.64 -9.67
N LEU A 22 2.73 5.56 -9.50
CA LEU A 22 1.46 5.54 -10.20
C LEU A 22 1.21 6.91 -10.85
N ARG A 23 0.83 6.91 -12.13
CA ARG A 23 0.36 8.10 -12.84
C ARG A 23 -1.14 7.97 -13.05
N VAL A 24 -1.91 8.83 -12.40
CA VAL A 24 -3.37 8.85 -12.58
C VAL A 24 -3.70 9.66 -13.83
N PRO A 25 -4.48 9.13 -14.80
CA PRO A 25 -4.90 9.91 -15.96
C PRO A 25 -5.64 11.18 -15.53
N GLY A 26 -5.20 12.35 -16.00
CA GLY A 26 -5.75 13.65 -15.60
C GLY A 26 -5.53 14.04 -14.12
N GLY A 27 -4.75 13.24 -13.37
CA GLY A 27 -4.52 13.42 -11.95
C GLY A 27 -3.05 13.56 -11.58
N LEU A 28 -2.79 13.50 -10.28
CA LEU A 28 -1.44 13.60 -9.73
C LEU A 28 -0.62 12.33 -9.99
N THR A 29 0.69 12.51 -10.08
CA THR A 29 1.64 11.39 -9.97
C THR A 29 1.83 11.07 -8.49
N VAL A 30 1.63 9.81 -8.12
CA VAL A 30 1.84 9.29 -6.77
C VAL A 30 3.19 8.60 -6.70
N THR A 31 3.98 8.95 -5.71
CA THR A 31 5.29 8.35 -5.43
C THR A 31 5.17 7.03 -4.66
N TYR A 32 6.24 6.24 -4.62
CA TYR A 32 6.29 5.03 -3.81
C TYR A 32 6.02 5.33 -2.31
N GLY A 33 6.56 6.43 -1.80
CA GLY A 33 6.38 6.83 -0.40
C GLY A 33 4.95 7.26 -0.07
N GLU A 34 4.31 8.01 -0.96
CA GLU A 34 2.90 8.38 -0.78
C GLU A 34 1.98 7.15 -0.84
N MET A 35 2.27 6.19 -1.72
CA MET A 35 1.49 4.95 -1.80
C MET A 35 1.70 4.06 -0.56
N ASP A 36 2.92 3.96 -0.03
CA ASP A 36 3.22 3.25 1.22
C ASP A 36 2.45 3.86 2.40
N ALA A 37 2.46 5.18 2.52
CA ALA A 37 1.72 5.90 3.56
C ALA A 37 0.20 5.68 3.45
N ARG A 38 -0.37 5.77 2.24
CA ARG A 38 -1.80 5.49 2.01
C ARG A 38 -2.15 4.04 2.32
N SER A 39 -1.27 3.10 1.95
CA SER A 39 -1.44 1.67 2.24
C SER A 39 -1.42 1.40 3.75
N ALA A 40 -0.53 2.06 4.50
CA ALA A 40 -0.48 1.98 5.95
C ALA A 40 -1.77 2.51 6.62
N LEU A 41 -2.32 3.63 6.11
CA LEU A 41 -3.60 4.16 6.59
C LEU A 41 -4.76 3.18 6.35
N ALA A 42 -4.83 2.57 5.17
CA ALA A 42 -5.84 1.56 4.86
C ALA A 42 -5.68 0.32 5.76
N ALA A 43 -4.46 -0.16 5.98
CA ALA A 43 -4.18 -1.29 6.87
C ALA A 43 -4.58 -1.00 8.33
N ALA A 44 -4.29 0.21 8.83
CA ALA A 44 -4.69 0.62 10.17
C ALA A 44 -6.22 0.70 10.32
N TRP A 45 -6.90 1.21 9.29
CA TRP A 45 -8.36 1.23 9.26
C TRP A 45 -8.95 -0.19 9.21
N LEU A 46 -8.44 -1.09 8.37
CA LEU A 46 -8.88 -2.49 8.34
C LEU A 46 -8.68 -3.17 9.71
N GLY A 47 -7.53 -2.95 10.34
CA GLY A 47 -7.28 -3.44 11.69
C GLY A 47 -8.27 -2.90 12.73
N SER A 48 -8.68 -1.62 12.61
CA SER A 48 -9.71 -1.05 13.48
C SER A 48 -11.11 -1.62 13.24
N GLN A 49 -11.37 -2.20 12.05
CA GLN A 49 -12.60 -2.94 11.75
C GLN A 49 -12.54 -4.41 12.19
N GLY A 50 -11.44 -4.85 12.81
CA GLY A 50 -11.27 -6.22 13.30
C GLY A 50 -10.74 -7.22 12.28
N VAL A 51 -10.24 -6.74 11.12
CA VAL A 51 -9.62 -7.61 10.11
C VAL A 51 -8.31 -8.19 10.64
N ALA A 52 -8.16 -9.51 10.56
CA ALA A 52 -6.97 -10.25 10.99
C ALA A 52 -6.24 -10.92 9.82
N ALA A 53 -5.04 -11.42 10.09
CA ALA A 53 -4.28 -12.17 9.10
C ALA A 53 -5.04 -13.44 8.67
N GLY A 54 -5.25 -13.60 7.37
CA GLY A 54 -5.99 -14.72 6.78
C GLY A 54 -7.46 -14.40 6.47
N ASP A 55 -7.98 -13.28 6.97
CA ASP A 55 -9.32 -12.83 6.60
C ASP A 55 -9.37 -12.35 5.15
N ARG A 56 -10.55 -12.48 4.54
CA ARG A 56 -10.80 -12.00 3.18
C ARG A 56 -11.45 -10.63 3.26
N VAL A 57 -10.85 -9.65 2.56
CA VAL A 57 -11.41 -8.30 2.37
C VAL A 57 -11.91 -8.21 0.94
N VAL A 58 -13.22 -8.06 0.76
CA VAL A 58 -13.81 -7.87 -0.57
C VAL A 58 -13.68 -6.39 -0.96
N VAL A 59 -13.18 -6.14 -2.16
CA VAL A 59 -13.03 -4.79 -2.71
C VAL A 59 -13.82 -4.72 -4.01
N GLN A 60 -14.78 -3.80 -4.07
CA GLN A 60 -15.50 -3.45 -5.28
C GLN A 60 -15.26 -1.95 -5.54
N ILE A 61 -14.65 -1.66 -6.69
CA ILE A 61 -14.42 -0.31 -7.19
C ILE A 61 -15.02 -0.22 -8.62
N PRO A 62 -15.36 0.98 -9.11
CA PRO A 62 -15.87 1.17 -10.47
C PRO A 62 -14.97 0.62 -11.57
#